data_AF-A0A3B0VSR1-F1
#
_entry.id   AF-A0A3B0VSR1-F1
#
_cell.length_a   1.000
_cell.length_b   1.000
_cell.length_c   1.000
_cell.angle_alpha   90.00
_cell.angle_beta   90.00
_cell.angle_gamma   90.00
#
_symmetry.space_group_name_H-M   'P 1'
#
loop_
_entity.id
_entity.type
_entity.pdbx_description
1 polymer ?
#
loop_
_entity_poly.entity_id
_entity_poly.type
_entity_poly.pdbx_seq_one_letter_code
_entity_poly.pdbx_strand_id
1 'polypeptide(L)'
;VDLLEMAGKILPAGVFNNEKLEQFLKTILIKYGQTNDFRKLKKELYIVACELNSGKIAGFGNNDNNQVPISKAVQASSALPGLYSPVKIGGKFYVDGALRRTMNASAALKKDTHLLFAVNPIVPFERTLKLDEKGLVSGGLPLVLSQTFRSIVQSRLKSGLDKYESLFPHSDIILAEPNANDETLFKLNLFSYSKRDQLCDYAYQSTRQHLINQQDQIKPILARHGLHLKQSNLQQPNRSIKDFINQKSSQSQWSQNLTESLDALERSIHSI
;
A
#
# COMPACT_ATOMS: atom_id res chain seq x y z
N VAL A 1 -24.03 21.65 20.09
CA VAL A 1 -22.76 20.91 20.22
C VAL A 1 -22.96 19.67 21.10
N ASP A 2 -23.74 19.76 22.19
CA ASP A 2 -24.01 18.64 23.10
C ASP A 2 -24.73 17.42 22.48
N LEU A 3 -25.67 17.61 21.55
CA LEU A 3 -26.41 16.49 20.94
C LEU A 3 -25.55 15.61 20.01
N LEU A 4 -24.52 16.20 19.39
CA LEU A 4 -23.55 15.47 18.55
C LEU A 4 -22.51 14.74 19.42
N GLU A 5 -22.07 15.34 20.53
CA GLU A 5 -21.15 14.66 21.47
C GLU A 5 -21.84 13.52 22.23
N MET A 6 -23.11 13.70 22.61
CA MET A 6 -23.90 12.70 23.30
C MET A 6 -24.29 11.54 22.37
N ALA A 7 -24.63 11.83 21.11
CA ALA A 7 -24.81 10.80 20.08
C ALA A 7 -23.47 10.09 19.75
N GLY A 8 -22.35 10.81 19.75
CA GLY A 8 -21.01 10.27 19.51
C GLY A 8 -20.54 9.25 20.54
N LYS A 9 -20.95 9.39 21.81
CA LYS A 9 -20.66 8.41 22.88
C LYS A 9 -21.50 7.13 22.80
N ILE A 10 -22.64 7.18 22.11
CA ILE A 10 -23.55 6.04 21.92
C ILE A 10 -23.16 5.25 20.66
N LEU A 11 -22.46 5.89 19.71
CA LEU A 11 -21.95 5.24 18.52
C LEU A 11 -20.75 4.35 18.88
N PRO A 12 -20.74 3.06 18.48
CA PRO A 12 -19.60 2.19 18.72
C PRO A 12 -18.36 2.77 18.04
N ALA A 13 -17.18 2.60 18.66
CA ALA A 13 -15.90 3.13 18.14
C ALA A 13 -15.56 2.64 16.71
N GLY A 14 -16.21 1.57 16.26
CA GLY A 14 -16.31 1.17 14.86
C GLY A 14 -17.58 0.35 14.64
N VAL A 15 -18.12 0.42 13.43
CA VAL A 15 -19.33 -0.33 13.03
C VAL A 15 -18.99 -1.80 12.72
N PHE A 16 -17.73 -2.10 12.39
CA PHE A 16 -17.28 -3.43 11.97
C PHE A 16 -16.15 -3.99 12.86
N ASN A 17 -16.26 -5.26 13.25
CA ASN A 17 -15.17 -6.00 13.88
C ASN A 17 -14.18 -6.48 12.82
N ASN A 18 -12.92 -6.03 12.91
CA ASN A 18 -11.84 -6.40 12.00
C ASN A 18 -11.04 -7.65 12.45
N GLU A 19 -11.42 -8.34 13.51
CA GLU A 19 -10.78 -9.61 13.92
C GLU A 19 -10.85 -10.68 12.84
N LYS A 20 -11.93 -10.69 12.05
CA LYS A 20 -12.06 -11.59 10.89
C LYS A 20 -10.97 -11.35 9.84
N LEU A 21 -10.47 -10.12 9.69
CA LEU A 21 -9.35 -9.81 8.80
C LEU A 21 -8.06 -10.44 9.31
N GLU A 22 -7.78 -10.34 10.61
CA GLU A 22 -6.60 -10.96 11.24
C GLU A 22 -6.63 -12.49 11.04
N GLN A 23 -7.76 -13.12 11.37
CA GLN A 23 -7.94 -14.57 11.25
C GLN A 23 -7.80 -15.03 9.80
N PHE A 24 -8.39 -14.28 8.86
CA PHE A 24 -8.29 -14.56 7.43
C PHE A 24 -6.84 -14.49 6.94
N LEU A 25 -6.12 -13.42 7.27
CA LEU A 25 -4.71 -13.27 6.90
C LEU A 25 -3.83 -14.35 7.52
N LYS A 26 -4.03 -14.65 8.80
CA LYS A 26 -3.33 -15.74 9.49
C LYS A 26 -3.56 -17.07 8.79
N THR A 27 -4.81 -17.36 8.42
CA THR A 27 -5.18 -18.60 7.72
C THR A 27 -4.52 -18.69 6.36
N ILE A 28 -4.53 -17.61 5.58
CA ILE A 28 -3.90 -17.58 4.24
C ILE A 28 -2.38 -17.75 4.35
N LEU A 29 -1.72 -17.05 5.27
CA LEU A 29 -0.27 -17.18 5.45
C LEU A 29 0.11 -18.63 5.75
N ILE A 30 -0.58 -19.27 6.70
CA ILE A 30 -0.35 -20.68 7.06
C ILE A 30 -0.63 -21.59 5.86
N LYS A 31 -1.78 -21.42 5.19
CA LYS A 31 -2.20 -22.26 4.06
C LYS A 31 -1.19 -22.26 2.91
N TYR A 32 -0.52 -21.14 2.67
CA TYR A 32 0.48 -21.00 1.60
C TYR A 32 1.94 -21.10 2.10
N GLY A 33 2.16 -21.65 3.30
CA GLY A 33 3.49 -21.87 3.87
C GLY A 33 4.29 -20.58 4.15
N GLN A 34 3.60 -19.44 4.23
CA GLN A 34 4.22 -18.15 4.54
C GLN A 34 4.31 -17.96 6.06
N THR A 35 5.30 -17.19 6.50
CA THR A 35 5.46 -16.83 7.91
C THR A 35 4.50 -15.72 8.32
N ASN A 36 4.03 -15.77 9.58
CA ASN A 36 3.30 -14.68 10.23
C ASN A 36 4.19 -13.88 11.21
N ASP A 37 5.51 -14.06 11.11
CA ASP A 37 6.53 -13.48 11.97
C ASP A 37 7.50 -12.66 11.12
N PHE A 38 7.63 -11.36 11.45
CA PHE A 38 8.48 -10.42 10.72
C PHE A 38 9.94 -10.88 10.65
N ARG A 39 10.44 -11.54 11.70
CA ARG A 39 11.86 -11.93 11.82
C ARG A 39 12.25 -13.07 10.89
N LYS A 40 11.27 -13.78 10.34
CA LYS A 40 11.46 -14.92 9.44
C LYS A 40 11.31 -14.53 7.97
N LEU A 41 11.04 -13.25 7.67
CA LEU A 41 10.89 -12.79 6.29
C LEU A 41 12.27 -12.61 5.63
N LYS A 42 12.37 -13.04 4.37
CA LYS A 42 13.57 -12.79 3.54
C LYS A 42 13.77 -11.31 3.20
N LYS A 43 12.68 -10.54 3.19
CA LYS A 43 12.68 -9.09 2.94
C LYS A 43 12.07 -8.40 4.15
N GLU A 44 12.66 -7.28 4.56
CA GLU A 44 12.10 -6.51 5.66
C GLU A 44 10.71 -5.97 5.28
N LEU A 45 9.77 -6.09 6.22
CA LEU A 45 8.41 -5.58 6.10
C LEU A 45 8.14 -4.67 7.28
N TYR A 46 7.70 -3.44 6.98
CA TYR A 46 7.27 -2.48 7.99
C TYR A 46 5.79 -2.19 7.80
N ILE A 47 5.02 -2.37 8.87
CA ILE A 47 3.59 -2.06 8.90
C ILE A 47 3.39 -0.93 9.90
N VAL A 48 2.67 0.12 9.49
CA VAL A 48 2.55 1.35 10.28
C VAL A 48 1.12 1.53 10.77
N ALA A 49 0.96 1.70 12.07
CA ALA A 49 -0.28 2.13 12.70
C ALA A 49 -0.07 3.42 13.50
N CYS A 50 -1.14 3.99 14.03
CA CYS A 50 -1.11 5.06 15.00
C CYS A 50 -1.57 4.54 16.37
N GLU A 51 -0.79 4.76 17.42
CA GLU A 51 -1.25 4.51 18.78
C GLU A 51 -2.28 5.60 19.15
N LEU A 52 -3.46 5.17 19.59
CA LEU A 52 -4.65 6.01 19.68
C LEU A 52 -4.51 7.12 20.73
N ASN A 53 -3.96 6.82 21.91
CA ASN A 53 -3.96 7.75 23.03
C ASN A 53 -2.87 8.83 22.91
N SER A 54 -1.69 8.47 22.42
CA SER A 54 -0.55 9.38 22.24
C SER A 54 -0.49 10.00 20.85
N GLY A 55 -1.25 9.47 19.88
CA GLY A 55 -1.14 9.85 18.48
C GLY A 55 0.23 9.53 17.87
N LYS A 56 1.07 8.70 18.50
CA LYS A 56 2.40 8.38 17.98
C LYS A 56 2.31 7.32 16.89
N ILE A 57 3.19 7.43 15.89
CA ILE A 57 3.35 6.42 14.84
C ILE A 57 3.99 5.20 15.51
N ALA A 58 3.38 4.03 15.30
CA ALA A 58 3.93 2.75 15.71
C ALA A 58 4.28 1.95 14.46
N GLY A 59 5.57 1.64 14.30
CA GLY A 59 6.06 0.72 13.28
C GLY A 59 6.15 -0.69 13.85
N PHE A 60 5.54 -1.66 13.18
CA PHE A 60 5.72 -3.09 13.41
C PHE A 60 6.73 -3.63 12.39
N GLY A 61 7.49 -4.65 12.79
CA GLY A 61 8.59 -5.21 11.98
C GLY A 61 9.94 -4.51 12.17
N ASN A 62 10.00 -3.46 13.01
CA ASN A 62 11.26 -2.93 13.53
C ASN A 62 11.75 -3.73 14.75
N ASN A 63 12.96 -3.43 15.22
CA ASN A 63 13.55 -4.09 16.38
C ASN A 63 12.66 -4.02 17.64
N ASP A 64 11.86 -2.95 17.79
CA ASP A 64 11.05 -2.72 18.98
C ASP A 64 9.76 -3.56 19.02
N ASN A 65 9.14 -3.84 17.86
CA ASN A 65 7.81 -4.49 17.78
C ASN A 65 7.75 -5.64 16.75
N ASN A 66 8.86 -6.29 16.44
CA ASN A 66 8.91 -7.44 15.51
C ASN A 66 8.29 -8.74 16.06
N GLN A 67 7.96 -8.78 17.35
CA GLN A 67 7.29 -9.91 18.02
C GLN A 67 5.79 -9.97 17.71
N VAL A 68 5.19 -8.86 17.27
CA VAL A 68 3.76 -8.79 16.93
C VAL A 68 3.52 -9.59 15.64
N PRO A 69 2.51 -10.47 15.58
CA PRO A 69 2.21 -11.19 14.34
C PRO A 69 1.87 -10.23 13.19
N ILE A 70 2.32 -10.56 11.98
CA ILE A 70 2.08 -9.75 10.78
C ILE A 70 0.57 -9.52 10.59
N SER A 71 -0.25 -10.57 10.71
CA SER A 71 -1.72 -10.48 10.64
C SER A 71 -2.31 -9.45 11.61
N LYS A 72 -1.78 -9.39 12.83
CA LYS A 72 -2.23 -8.46 13.89
C LYS A 72 -1.78 -7.03 13.61
N ALA A 73 -0.56 -6.85 13.10
CA ALA A 73 -0.07 -5.55 12.66
C ALA A 73 -0.90 -5.00 11.49
N VAL A 74 -1.26 -5.84 10.51
CA VAL A 74 -2.16 -5.45 9.41
C VAL A 74 -3.53 -5.03 9.95
N GLN A 75 -4.11 -5.80 10.87
CA GLN A 75 -5.40 -5.47 11.51
C GLN A 75 -5.37 -4.07 12.14
N ALA A 76 -4.30 -3.73 12.86
CA ALA A 76 -4.12 -2.41 13.46
C ALA A 76 -3.95 -1.30 12.41
N SER A 77 -3.12 -1.55 11.39
CA SER A 77 -2.84 -0.60 10.31
C SER A 77 -4.07 -0.30 9.44
N SER A 78 -5.07 -1.19 9.38
CA SER A 78 -6.30 -1.01 8.61
C SER A 78 -7.51 -0.60 9.46
N ALA A 79 -7.30 -0.32 10.76
CA ALA A 79 -8.39 0.02 11.68
C ALA A 79 -8.78 1.50 11.53
N LEU A 80 -9.41 1.84 10.42
CA LEU A 80 -9.86 3.20 10.11
C LEU A 80 -10.94 3.64 11.13
N PRO A 81 -10.73 4.74 11.88
CA PRO A 81 -11.70 5.21 12.87
C PRO A 81 -13.08 5.48 12.28
N GLY A 82 -14.12 5.18 13.05
CA GLY A 82 -15.52 5.28 12.62
C GLY A 82 -15.98 4.08 11.78
N LEU A 83 -15.08 3.37 11.12
CA LEU A 83 -15.40 2.15 10.36
C LEU A 83 -15.07 0.88 11.15
N TYR A 84 -13.87 0.81 11.73
CA TYR A 84 -13.36 -0.35 12.46
C TYR A 84 -12.96 0.00 13.88
N SER A 85 -13.19 -0.93 14.81
CA SER A 85 -12.78 -0.75 16.21
C SER A 85 -11.25 -0.68 16.36
N PRO A 86 -10.73 0.15 17.28
CA PRO A 86 -9.30 0.17 17.61
C PRO A 86 -8.79 -1.21 18.04
N VAL A 87 -7.58 -1.56 17.62
CA VAL A 87 -6.98 -2.88 17.87
C VAL A 87 -6.06 -2.82 19.09
N LYS A 88 -6.28 -3.70 20.07
CA LYS A 88 -5.44 -3.81 21.26
C LYS A 88 -4.20 -4.67 21.00
N ILE A 89 -3.00 -4.14 21.22
CA ILE A 89 -1.71 -4.86 21.13
C ILE A 89 -0.84 -4.43 22.31
N GLY A 90 -0.37 -5.38 23.13
CA GLY A 90 0.52 -5.08 24.26
C GLY A 90 -0.06 -4.04 25.24
N GLY A 91 -1.36 -4.07 25.49
CA GLY A 91 -2.05 -3.13 26.40
C GLY A 91 -2.40 -1.76 25.81
N LYS A 92 -1.93 -1.43 24.60
CA LYS A 92 -2.20 -0.16 23.91
C LYS A 92 -3.21 -0.35 22.78
N PHE A 93 -3.90 0.71 22.39
CA PHE A 93 -4.88 0.70 21.29
C PHE A 93 -4.30 1.36 20.05
N TYR A 94 -4.53 0.75 18.89
CA TYR A 94 -3.99 1.20 17.61
C TYR A 94 -5.11 1.37 16.58
N VAL A 95 -4.92 2.36 15.71
CA VAL A 95 -5.80 2.70 14.59
C VAL A 95 -4.96 2.91 13.32
N ASP A 96 -5.63 3.09 12.19
CA ASP A 96 -5.01 3.30 10.88
C ASP A 96 -3.93 4.42 10.91
N GLY A 97 -2.77 4.13 10.32
CA GLY A 97 -1.63 5.05 10.26
C GLY A 97 -1.83 6.26 9.34
N ALA A 98 -2.74 6.18 8.38
CA ALA A 98 -3.07 7.25 7.43
C ALA A 98 -3.61 8.51 8.13
N LEU A 99 -4.14 8.36 9.35
CA LEU A 99 -4.60 9.47 10.19
C LEU A 99 -3.50 10.51 10.44
N ARG A 100 -2.25 10.06 10.61
CA ARG A 100 -1.11 10.92 10.97
C ARG A 100 -0.22 11.24 9.79
N ARG A 101 0.05 10.28 8.91
CA ARG A 101 0.82 10.50 7.66
C ARG A 101 0.23 9.65 6.55
N THR A 102 -0.12 10.27 5.44
CA THR A 102 -0.62 9.60 4.23
C THR A 102 0.36 8.55 3.71
N MET A 103 1.66 8.88 3.68
CA MET A 103 2.71 7.96 3.26
C MET A 103 3.86 7.98 4.25
N ASN A 104 4.12 6.82 4.84
CA ASN A 104 5.17 6.63 5.85
C ASN A 104 6.55 6.36 5.22
N ALA A 105 6.88 7.07 4.14
CA ALA A 105 8.14 6.93 3.40
C ALA A 105 9.38 7.09 4.30
N SER A 106 9.31 7.93 5.34
CA SER A 106 10.39 8.09 6.31
C SER A 106 10.80 6.79 7.02
N ALA A 107 9.92 5.78 7.10
CA ALA A 107 10.25 4.49 7.71
C ALA A 107 11.24 3.66 6.85
N ALA A 108 11.22 3.87 5.53
CA ALA A 108 12.17 3.31 4.58
C ALA A 108 13.40 4.22 4.43
N LEU A 109 13.19 5.52 4.18
CA LEU A 109 14.27 6.48 3.91
C LEU A 109 15.30 6.58 5.05
N LYS A 110 14.87 6.46 6.31
CA LYS A 110 15.78 6.43 7.48
C LYS A 110 16.70 5.21 7.54
N LYS A 111 16.50 4.21 6.67
CA LYS A 111 17.35 3.02 6.54
C LYS A 111 18.23 3.06 5.29
N ASP A 112 18.68 4.25 4.92
CA ASP A 112 19.61 4.44 3.81
C ASP A 112 19.08 3.90 2.46
N THR A 113 17.76 4.03 2.27
CA THR A 113 17.13 3.63 1.01
C THR A 113 17.48 4.65 -0.08
N HIS A 114 18.25 4.23 -1.07
CA HIS A 114 18.65 5.09 -2.20
C HIS A 114 17.57 5.23 -3.28
N LEU A 115 16.64 4.28 -3.37
CA LEU A 115 15.50 4.34 -4.31
C LEU A 115 14.21 3.88 -3.63
N LEU A 116 13.21 4.75 -3.59
CA LEU A 116 11.89 4.49 -3.03
C LEU A 116 10.81 4.54 -4.13
N PHE A 117 10.08 3.44 -4.29
CA PHE A 117 8.82 3.44 -5.04
C PHE A 117 7.66 3.74 -4.09
N ALA A 118 7.07 4.91 -4.27
CA ALA A 118 5.95 5.43 -3.50
C ALA A 118 4.66 5.21 -4.29
N VAL A 119 3.68 4.47 -3.74
CA VAL A 119 2.40 4.23 -4.44
C VAL A 119 1.27 4.92 -3.67
N ASN A 120 0.59 5.86 -4.32
CA ASN A 120 -0.60 6.50 -3.77
C ASN A 120 -1.82 6.19 -4.66
N PRO A 121 -2.72 5.29 -4.24
CA PRO A 121 -3.93 4.98 -5.00
C PRO A 121 -5.09 5.97 -4.71
N ILE A 122 -4.93 6.89 -3.75
CA ILE A 122 -5.99 7.78 -3.27
C ILE A 122 -5.72 9.20 -3.75
N VAL A 123 -6.01 9.44 -5.03
CA VAL A 123 -5.85 10.74 -5.69
C VAL A 123 -7.21 11.44 -5.80
N PRO A 124 -7.29 12.77 -5.58
CA PRO A 124 -8.50 13.55 -5.82
C PRO A 124 -8.91 13.47 -7.29
N PHE A 125 -10.20 13.38 -7.55
CA PHE A 125 -10.68 13.38 -8.91
C PHE A 125 -10.71 14.81 -9.48
N GLU A 126 -10.05 15.02 -10.61
CA GLU A 126 -10.06 16.26 -11.38
C GLU A 126 -10.91 16.06 -12.62
N ARG A 127 -12.08 16.71 -12.65
CA ARG A 127 -12.97 16.67 -13.81
C ARG A 127 -12.52 17.72 -14.83
N THR A 128 -12.08 17.30 -16.01
CA THR A 128 -11.77 18.24 -17.09
C THR A 128 -13.06 18.93 -17.55
N LEU A 129 -13.06 20.26 -17.48
CA LEU A 129 -14.18 21.18 -17.71
C LEU A 129 -14.91 20.91 -19.03
N LYS A 130 -16.02 20.16 -18.98
CA LYS A 130 -17.22 20.36 -19.82
C LYS A 130 -18.34 19.44 -19.31
N LEU A 131 -19.46 20.06 -18.95
CA LEU A 131 -20.80 19.51 -18.67
C LEU A 131 -21.14 19.16 -17.21
N ASP A 132 -22.21 19.83 -16.76
CA ASP A 132 -22.99 19.71 -15.50
C ASP A 132 -22.64 20.70 -14.36
N GLU A 133 -23.46 21.75 -14.23
CA GLU A 133 -23.39 22.79 -13.18
C GLU A 133 -23.46 22.23 -11.76
N LYS A 134 -24.03 21.02 -11.57
CA LYS A 134 -24.16 20.41 -10.24
C LYS A 134 -22.87 19.75 -9.72
N GLY A 135 -21.86 19.52 -10.58
CA GLY A 135 -20.57 18.96 -10.18
C GLY A 135 -20.66 17.68 -9.33
N LEU A 136 -19.70 17.48 -8.41
CA LEU A 136 -19.69 16.36 -7.45
C LEU A 136 -20.82 16.44 -6.39
N VAL A 137 -21.52 17.58 -6.30
CA VAL A 137 -22.63 17.77 -5.35
C VAL A 137 -23.82 16.88 -5.72
N SER A 138 -23.95 16.51 -7.00
CA SER A 138 -24.96 15.56 -7.50
C SER A 138 -24.88 14.17 -6.85
N GLY A 139 -23.71 13.75 -6.35
CA GLY A 139 -23.53 12.47 -5.66
C GLY A 139 -23.84 12.50 -4.15
N GLY A 140 -24.30 13.65 -3.62
CA GLY A 140 -24.65 13.81 -2.22
C GLY A 140 -23.45 13.81 -1.26
N LEU A 141 -23.76 13.86 0.05
CA LEU A 141 -22.78 13.99 1.14
C LEU A 141 -21.65 12.93 1.10
N PRO A 142 -21.89 11.64 0.80
CA PRO A 142 -20.81 10.65 0.74
C PRO A 142 -19.76 10.93 -0.34
N LEU A 143 -20.18 11.41 -1.52
CA LEU A 143 -19.25 11.73 -2.60
C LEU A 143 -18.40 12.96 -2.27
N VAL A 144 -19.02 13.98 -1.67
CA VAL A 144 -18.33 15.20 -1.20
C VAL A 144 -17.31 14.85 -0.11
N LEU A 145 -17.68 14.02 0.88
CA LEU A 145 -16.77 13.58 1.94
C LEU A 145 -15.61 12.75 1.39
N SER A 146 -15.87 11.83 0.46
CA SER A 146 -14.83 11.04 -0.21
C SER A 146 -13.82 11.92 -0.96
N GLN A 147 -14.31 12.89 -1.74
CA GLN A 147 -13.43 13.85 -2.43
C GLN A 147 -12.65 14.71 -1.44
N THR A 148 -13.29 15.20 -0.39
CA THR A 148 -12.63 16.02 0.64
C THR A 148 -11.52 15.23 1.34
N PHE A 149 -11.79 13.96 1.69
CA PHE A 149 -10.80 13.06 2.25
C PHE A 149 -9.61 12.87 1.30
N ARG A 150 -9.87 12.58 0.01
CA ARG A 150 -8.81 12.47 -1.03
C ARG A 150 -7.97 13.75 -1.10
N SER A 151 -8.58 14.94 -1.09
CA SER A 151 -7.85 16.21 -1.13
C SER A 151 -6.94 16.42 0.08
N ILE A 152 -7.41 16.06 1.29
CA ILE A 152 -6.60 16.13 2.52
C ILE A 152 -5.41 15.17 2.43
N VAL A 153 -5.67 13.94 1.97
CA VAL A 153 -4.66 12.89 1.80
C VAL A 153 -3.58 13.34 0.82
N GLN A 154 -3.96 13.91 -0.33
CA GLN A 154 -3.06 14.41 -1.37
C GLN A 154 -2.20 15.59 -0.89
N SER A 155 -2.81 16.58 -0.25
CA SER A 155 -2.10 17.76 0.26
C SER A 155 -1.01 17.37 1.27
N ARG A 156 -1.34 16.43 2.17
CA ARG A 156 -0.38 15.88 3.14
C ARG A 156 0.73 15.07 2.48
N LEU A 157 0.40 14.30 1.43
CA LEU A 157 1.40 13.54 0.67
C LEU A 157 2.41 14.49 0.03
N LYS A 158 1.94 15.49 -0.72
CA LYS A 158 2.79 16.48 -1.39
C LYS A 158 3.71 17.20 -0.41
N SER A 159 3.14 17.72 0.68
CA SER A 159 3.91 18.36 1.76
C SER A 159 4.92 17.42 2.43
N GLY A 160 4.66 16.11 2.42
CA GLY A 160 5.56 15.08 2.93
C GLY A 160 6.73 14.81 1.98
N LEU A 161 6.44 14.69 0.68
CA LEU A 161 7.43 14.46 -0.37
C LEU A 161 8.42 15.63 -0.49
N ASP A 162 7.93 16.87 -0.50
CA ASP A 162 8.79 18.07 -0.54
C ASP A 162 9.78 18.10 0.65
N LYS A 163 9.34 17.64 1.83
CA LYS A 163 10.20 17.50 3.01
C LYS A 163 11.18 16.34 2.88
N TYR A 164 10.82 15.25 2.19
CA TYR A 164 11.71 14.12 2.01
C TYR A 164 12.84 14.42 1.02
N GLU A 165 12.57 15.18 -0.04
CA GLU A 165 13.61 15.63 -0.97
C GLU A 165 14.71 16.45 -0.28
N SER A 166 14.34 17.29 0.70
CA SER A 166 15.31 18.07 1.48
C SER A 166 16.01 17.26 2.58
N LEU A 167 15.30 16.34 3.26
CA LEU A 167 15.87 15.54 4.35
C LEU A 167 16.70 14.33 3.88
N PHE A 168 16.44 13.84 2.67
CA PHE A 168 17.08 12.65 2.11
C PHE A 168 17.56 12.92 0.66
N PRO A 169 18.51 13.84 0.46
CA PRO A 169 18.96 14.25 -0.88
C PRO A 169 19.67 13.14 -1.66
N HIS A 170 20.07 12.05 -0.99
CA HIS A 170 20.70 10.87 -1.58
C HIS A 170 19.69 9.78 -1.98
N SER A 171 18.40 10.01 -1.76
CA SER A 171 17.33 9.07 -2.06
C SER A 171 16.48 9.59 -3.21
N ASP A 172 16.33 8.79 -4.26
CA ASP A 172 15.38 9.06 -5.32
C ASP A 172 14.00 8.49 -4.95
N ILE A 173 12.95 9.28 -5.16
CA ILE A 173 11.56 8.85 -4.91
C ILE A 173 10.80 8.85 -6.23
N ILE A 174 10.27 7.69 -6.62
CA ILE A 174 9.37 7.54 -7.77
C ILE A 174 7.96 7.40 -7.21
N LEU A 175 7.13 8.43 -7.39
CA LEU A 175 5.72 8.42 -7.03
C LEU A 175 4.86 7.85 -8.16
N ALA A 176 4.08 6.82 -7.87
CA ALA A 176 3.09 6.24 -8.75
C ALA A 176 1.68 6.61 -8.26
N GLU A 177 0.99 7.39 -9.09
CA GLU A 177 -0.37 7.85 -8.86
C GLU A 177 -1.24 7.56 -10.09
N PRO A 178 -2.51 7.15 -9.90
CA PRO A 178 -3.46 7.14 -11.01
C PRO A 178 -3.70 8.55 -11.54
N ASN A 179 -4.11 8.65 -12.80
CA ASN A 179 -4.45 9.96 -13.38
C ASN A 179 -5.65 10.56 -12.64
N ALA A 180 -5.57 11.85 -12.29
CA ALA A 180 -6.62 12.53 -11.53
C ALA A 180 -7.97 12.57 -12.29
N ASN A 181 -7.96 12.48 -13.62
CA ASN A 181 -9.15 12.43 -14.46
C ASN A 181 -9.66 10.99 -14.74
N ASP A 182 -9.14 9.99 -14.04
CA ASP A 182 -9.55 8.59 -14.20
C ASP A 182 -10.94 8.34 -13.57
N GLU A 183 -11.98 8.52 -14.38
CA GLU A 183 -13.37 8.25 -13.98
C GLU A 183 -13.61 6.80 -13.58
N THR A 184 -12.83 5.86 -14.13
CA THR A 184 -13.02 4.43 -13.86
C THR A 184 -12.59 4.15 -12.43
N LEU A 185 -11.37 4.54 -12.03
CA LEU A 185 -10.92 4.40 -10.64
C LEU A 185 -11.73 5.26 -9.67
N PHE A 186 -12.23 6.41 -10.09
CA PHE A 186 -13.06 7.26 -9.24
C PHE A 186 -14.43 6.64 -8.91
N LYS A 187 -15.12 6.08 -9.92
CA LYS A 187 -16.47 5.49 -9.75
C LYS A 187 -16.44 4.10 -9.14
N LEU A 188 -15.28 3.43 -9.11
CA LEU A 188 -15.18 2.10 -8.53
C LEU A 188 -15.38 2.14 -7.01
N ASN A 189 -16.32 1.32 -6.54
CA ASN A 189 -16.46 1.07 -5.12
C ASN A 189 -15.30 0.18 -4.66
N LEU A 190 -14.32 0.77 -3.99
CA LEU A 190 -13.14 0.07 -3.44
C LEU A 190 -13.49 -1.04 -2.43
N PHE A 191 -14.71 -1.04 -1.90
CA PHE A 191 -15.21 -2.08 -0.99
C PHE A 191 -16.01 -3.19 -1.70
N SER A 192 -16.18 -3.10 -3.02
CA SER A 192 -16.88 -4.13 -3.81
C SER A 192 -15.94 -5.23 -4.26
N TYR A 193 -16.14 -6.44 -3.73
CA TYR A 193 -15.31 -7.61 -4.05
C TYR A 193 -15.60 -8.23 -5.42
N SER A 194 -16.77 -7.96 -6.03
CA SER A 194 -17.20 -8.59 -7.28
C SER A 194 -16.42 -8.12 -8.52
N LYS A 195 -15.73 -6.97 -8.44
CA LYS A 195 -14.96 -6.38 -9.55
C LYS A 195 -13.46 -6.32 -9.30
N ARG A 196 -12.94 -7.00 -8.27
CA ARG A 196 -11.53 -6.89 -7.86
C ARG A 196 -10.55 -7.29 -8.96
N ASP A 197 -10.84 -8.36 -9.69
CA ASP A 197 -9.94 -8.88 -10.73
C ASP A 197 -9.84 -7.88 -11.90
N GLN A 198 -10.97 -7.27 -12.26
CA GLN A 198 -11.04 -6.21 -13.26
C GLN A 198 -10.30 -4.96 -12.79
N LEU A 199 -10.47 -4.56 -11.53
CA LEU A 199 -9.77 -3.42 -10.94
C LEU A 199 -8.24 -3.64 -10.92
N CYS A 200 -7.79 -4.83 -10.54
CA CYS A 200 -6.37 -5.17 -10.53
C CYS A 200 -5.77 -5.16 -11.94
N ASP A 201 -6.48 -5.71 -12.92
CA ASP A 201 -6.02 -5.68 -14.31
C ASP A 201 -6.00 -4.24 -14.86
N TYR A 202 -7.05 -3.46 -14.58
CA TYR A 202 -7.11 -2.05 -14.93
C TYR A 202 -5.94 -1.26 -14.34
N ALA A 203 -5.68 -1.40 -13.04
CA ALA A 203 -4.56 -0.75 -12.37
C ALA A 203 -3.21 -1.16 -12.96
N TYR A 204 -3.06 -2.44 -13.35
CA TYR A 204 -1.87 -2.94 -14.04
C TYR A 204 -1.66 -2.26 -15.39
N GLN A 205 -2.71 -2.18 -16.22
CA GLN A 205 -2.64 -1.50 -17.53
C GLN A 205 -2.36 0.00 -17.37
N SER A 206 -3.07 0.66 -16.45
CA SER A 206 -2.91 2.09 -16.17
C SER A 206 -1.47 2.41 -15.74
N THR A 207 -0.89 1.59 -14.85
CA THR A 207 0.52 1.74 -14.44
C THR A 207 1.48 1.56 -15.62
N ARG A 208 1.24 0.59 -16.50
CA ARG A 208 2.07 0.38 -17.70
C ARG A 208 2.04 1.60 -18.63
N GLN A 209 0.86 2.15 -18.89
CA GLN A 209 0.71 3.36 -19.71
C GLN A 209 1.39 4.56 -19.07
N HIS A 210 1.28 4.71 -17.75
CA HIS A 210 1.97 5.75 -17.01
C HIS A 210 3.49 5.64 -17.14
N LEU A 211 4.05 4.43 -16.99
CA LEU A 211 5.47 4.17 -17.18
C LEU A 211 5.95 4.44 -18.61
N ILE A 212 5.11 4.20 -19.62
CA ILE A 212 5.42 4.56 -21.02
C ILE A 212 5.45 6.08 -21.19
N ASN A 213 4.43 6.78 -20.69
CA ASN A 213 4.29 8.23 -20.85
C ASN A 213 5.37 9.01 -20.09
N GLN A 214 5.83 8.50 -18.95
CA GLN A 214 6.86 9.13 -18.12
C GLN A 214 8.25 8.50 -18.26
N GLN A 215 8.45 7.68 -19.30
CA GLN A 215 9.69 6.92 -19.45
C GLN A 215 10.94 7.80 -19.47
N ASP A 216 10.86 9.00 -20.06
CA ASP A 216 12.01 9.90 -20.21
C ASP A 216 12.44 10.50 -18.86
N GLN A 217 11.51 10.65 -17.92
CA GLN A 217 11.78 11.12 -16.56
C GLN A 217 12.24 9.98 -15.65
N ILE A 218 11.64 8.79 -15.79
CA ILE A 218 11.88 7.64 -14.90
C ILE A 218 13.19 6.91 -15.26
N LYS A 219 13.51 6.76 -16.55
CA LYS A 219 14.70 6.00 -17.00
C LYS A 219 16.02 6.51 -16.40
N PRO A 220 16.33 7.82 -16.37
CA PRO A 220 17.56 8.32 -15.76
C PRO A 220 17.65 8.02 -14.27
N ILE A 221 16.52 8.08 -13.56
CA ILE A 221 16.46 7.74 -12.13
C ILE A 221 16.80 6.26 -11.94
N LEU A 222 16.10 5.36 -12.66
CA LEU A 222 16.35 3.92 -12.55
C LEU A 222 17.79 3.54 -12.91
N ALA A 223 18.35 4.17 -13.95
CA ALA A 223 19.71 3.90 -14.41
C ALA A 223 20.77 4.22 -13.35
N ARG A 224 20.58 5.29 -12.53
CA ARG A 224 21.47 5.60 -11.39
C ARG A 224 21.53 4.47 -10.35
N HIS A 225 20.49 3.64 -10.27
CA HIS A 225 20.39 2.50 -9.36
C HIS A 225 20.62 1.14 -10.07
N GLY A 226 21.12 1.14 -11.31
CA GLY A 226 21.35 -0.09 -12.09
C GLY A 226 20.06 -0.80 -12.53
N LEU A 227 18.91 -0.13 -12.48
CA LEU A 227 17.62 -0.66 -12.88
C LEU A 227 17.24 -0.19 -14.28
N HIS A 228 16.48 -1.02 -14.98
CA HIS A 228 15.95 -0.67 -16.31
C HIS A 228 14.52 -1.18 -16.48
N LEU A 229 13.75 -0.44 -17.26
CA LEU A 229 12.40 -0.85 -17.64
C LEU A 229 12.47 -1.98 -18.67
N LYS A 230 11.80 -3.10 -18.37
CA LYS A 230 11.70 -4.23 -19.30
C LYS A 230 10.76 -3.89 -20.45
N GLN A 231 11.31 -3.40 -21.55
CA GLN A 231 10.55 -2.90 -22.71
C GLN A 231 9.62 -3.95 -23.30
N SER A 232 10.03 -5.22 -23.32
CA SER A 232 9.16 -6.32 -23.77
C SER A 232 7.86 -6.40 -22.97
N ASN A 233 7.89 -6.14 -21.66
CA ASN A 233 6.70 -6.17 -20.81
C ASN A 233 5.89 -4.86 -20.92
N LEU A 234 6.56 -3.72 -21.12
CA LEU A 234 5.89 -2.44 -21.27
C LEU A 234 5.17 -2.31 -22.61
N GLN A 235 5.74 -2.78 -23.71
CA GLN A 235 5.19 -2.60 -25.05
C GLN A 235 4.26 -3.74 -25.50
N GLN A 236 4.19 -4.85 -24.76
CA GLN A 236 3.33 -5.99 -25.13
C GLN A 236 1.84 -5.59 -25.17
N PRO A 237 1.16 -5.68 -26.32
CA PRO A 237 -0.26 -5.36 -26.41
C PRO A 237 -1.10 -6.26 -25.49
N ASN A 238 -2.11 -5.69 -24.83
CA ASN A 238 -3.09 -6.40 -24.00
C ASN A 238 -2.52 -7.28 -22.87
N ARG A 239 -1.26 -7.09 -22.47
CA ARG A 239 -0.64 -7.84 -21.37
C ARG A 239 -1.38 -7.59 -20.07
N SER A 240 -2.00 -8.61 -19.51
CA SER A 240 -2.79 -8.57 -18.28
C SER A 240 -1.95 -8.76 -17.02
N ILE A 241 -2.54 -8.48 -15.85
CA ILE A 241 -1.93 -8.84 -14.55
C ILE A 241 -1.75 -10.36 -14.42
N LYS A 242 -2.62 -11.16 -15.03
CA LYS A 242 -2.52 -12.63 -15.03
C LYS A 242 -1.28 -13.10 -15.79
N ASP A 243 -0.97 -12.47 -16.93
CA ASP A 243 0.25 -12.79 -17.69
C ASP A 243 1.52 -12.56 -16.86
N PHE A 244 1.54 -11.49 -16.06
CA PHE A 244 2.61 -11.24 -15.11
C PHE A 244 2.69 -12.30 -13.99
N ILE A 245 1.57 -12.66 -13.39
CA ILE A 245 1.52 -13.67 -12.31
C ILE A 245 2.00 -15.03 -12.83
N ASN A 246 1.53 -15.46 -14.01
CA ASN A 246 1.89 -16.73 -14.64
C ASN A 246 3.37 -16.78 -15.05
N GLN A 247 3.92 -15.66 -15.50
CA GLN A 247 5.36 -15.58 -15.78
C GLN A 247 6.18 -15.73 -14.49
N LYS A 248 5.74 -15.11 -13.39
CA LYS A 248 6.47 -15.15 -12.12
C LYS A 248 6.44 -16.52 -11.47
N SER A 249 5.32 -17.25 -11.52
CA SER A 249 5.26 -18.62 -10.97
C SER A 249 6.22 -19.56 -11.68
N SER A 250 6.28 -19.51 -13.01
CA SER A 250 7.28 -20.22 -13.79
C SER A 250 8.70 -19.81 -13.39
N GLN A 251 8.92 -18.51 -13.15
CA GLN A 251 10.25 -18.02 -12.78
C GLN A 251 10.70 -18.39 -11.36
N SER A 252 9.81 -18.30 -10.39
CA SER A 252 10.10 -18.68 -9.01
C SER A 252 10.39 -20.16 -8.90
N GLN A 253 9.68 -21.00 -9.66
CA GLN A 253 9.82 -22.45 -9.59
C GLN A 253 11.17 -22.93 -10.13
N TRP A 254 11.67 -22.37 -11.24
CA TRP A 254 13.04 -22.69 -11.68
C TRP A 254 14.09 -22.13 -10.72
N SER A 255 13.91 -20.91 -10.21
CA SER A 255 14.90 -20.30 -9.30
C SER A 255 14.97 -21.02 -7.96
N GLN A 256 13.83 -21.47 -7.42
CA GLN A 256 13.77 -22.27 -6.19
C GLN A 256 14.42 -23.62 -6.41
N ASN A 257 14.11 -24.31 -7.51
CA ASN A 257 14.76 -25.58 -7.83
C ASN A 257 16.28 -25.43 -8.01
N LEU A 258 16.74 -24.33 -8.61
CA LEU A 258 18.16 -24.05 -8.80
C LEU A 258 18.86 -23.73 -7.48
N THR A 259 18.27 -22.88 -6.63
CA THR A 259 18.80 -22.60 -5.28
C THR A 259 18.82 -23.86 -4.43
N GLU A 260 17.76 -24.67 -4.44
CA GLU A 260 17.73 -25.94 -3.72
C GLU A 260 18.77 -26.94 -4.23
N SER A 261 19.01 -26.98 -5.54
CA SER A 261 20.04 -27.83 -6.16
C SER A 261 21.45 -27.35 -5.83
N LEU A 262 21.69 -26.03 -5.79
CA LEU A 262 22.96 -25.44 -5.40
C LEU A 262 23.23 -25.65 -3.91
N ASP A 263 22.23 -25.45 -3.05
CA ASP A 263 22.32 -25.72 -1.62
C ASP A 263 22.56 -27.21 -1.33
N ALA A 264 22.05 -28.11 -2.18
CA ALA A 264 22.29 -29.56 -2.08
C ALA A 264 23.72 -29.93 -2.53
N LEU A 265 24.22 -29.31 -3.59
CA LEU A 265 25.61 -29.47 -4.06
C LEU A 265 26.62 -28.95 -3.03
N GLU A 266 26.38 -27.76 -2.47
CA GLU A 266 27.23 -27.18 -1.43
C GLU A 266 27.28 -28.09 -0.17
N ARG A 267 26.15 -28.66 0.23
CA ARG A 267 26.09 -29.68 1.28
C ARG A 267 26.87 -30.95 0.95
N SER A 268 26.87 -31.39 -0.30
CA SER A 268 27.61 -32.58 -0.74
C SER A 268 29.13 -32.35 -0.77
N ILE A 269 29.56 -31.16 -1.20
CA ILE A 269 30.98 -30.77 -1.27
C ILE A 269 31.57 -30.61 0.13
N HIS A 270 30.79 -30.14 1.11
CA HIS A 270 31.22 -30.04 2.50
C HIS A 270 31.12 -31.35 3.30
N SER A 271 30.65 -32.44 2.68
CA SER A 271 30.51 -33.76 3.30
C SER A 271 31.56 -34.79 2.85
N ILE A 272 32.54 -34.36 2.05
CA ILE A 272 33.73 -35.12 1.61
C ILE A 272 34.96 -34.52 2.27
#